data_AF-A0AA35JXN4-F1
#
_entry.id   AF-A0AA35JXN4-F1
#
_cell.length_a   1.000
_cell.length_b   1.000
_cell.length_c   1.000
_cell.angle_alpha   90.00
_cell.angle_beta   90.00
_cell.angle_gamma   90.00
#
_symmetry.space_group_name_H-M   'P 1'
#
loop_
_entity.id
_entity.type
_entity.pdbx_description
1 polymer ?
#
loop_
_entity_poly.entity_id
_entity_poly.type
_entity_poly.pdbx_seq_one_letter_code
_entity_poly.pdbx_strand_id
1 'polypeptide(L)'
;MRKDHLQALTFDNFFSTSAQGLVCKLCHSGNGKACYSTEETCKTRFGKCYTYTSYLDDELYFMSYGCVSDEYWEYCNAVQKDGKYTHIDSCCDTDKCNGKALPLPRGGN
;
A
#
# COMPACT_ATOMS: atom_id res chain seq x y z
N MET A 1 10.46 68.66 6.92
CA MET A 1 9.49 67.82 6.19
C MET A 1 9.90 66.37 6.44
N ARG A 2 9.37 65.68 7.46
CA ARG A 2 8.25 64.71 7.39
C ARG A 2 8.37 63.69 6.24
N LYS A 3 8.76 62.44 6.53
CA LYS A 3 7.83 61.34 6.86
C LYS A 3 8.59 60.02 7.08
N ASP A 4 8.28 59.41 8.21
CA ASP A 4 8.46 58.00 8.52
C ASP A 4 7.79 57.10 7.46
N HIS A 5 8.37 55.94 7.18
CA HIS A 5 7.59 54.74 6.87
C HIS A 5 8.35 53.45 7.22
N LEU A 6 7.92 52.83 8.32
CA LEU A 6 8.00 51.38 8.53
C LEU A 6 7.41 50.64 7.32
N GLN A 7 8.07 49.59 6.86
CA GLN A 7 7.39 48.40 6.33
C GLN A 7 8.01 47.14 6.94
N ALA A 8 7.14 46.35 7.53
CA ALA A 8 7.37 45.05 8.13
C ALA A 8 6.96 43.94 7.16
N LEU A 9 7.41 42.71 7.47
CA LEU A 9 6.95 41.40 6.95
C LEU A 9 7.46 41.08 5.54
N THR A 10 7.98 39.89 5.26
CA THR A 10 7.33 38.58 5.50
C THR A 10 8.35 37.47 5.75
N PHE A 11 8.09 36.65 6.78
CA PHE A 11 8.65 35.31 6.90
C PHE A 11 8.13 34.48 5.71
N ASP A 12 8.99 34.17 4.75
CA ASP A 12 8.71 33.14 3.76
C ASP A 12 8.64 31.80 4.49
N ASN A 13 7.40 31.44 4.85
CA ASN A 13 7.03 30.10 5.27
C ASN A 13 7.42 29.15 4.14
N PHE A 14 8.61 28.56 4.24
CA PHE A 14 8.89 27.26 3.65
C PHE A 14 7.92 26.27 4.29
N PHE A 15 6.72 26.16 3.71
CA PHE A 15 5.89 24.98 3.89
C PHE A 15 6.70 23.81 3.30
N SER A 16 7.56 23.22 4.13
CA SER A 16 7.91 21.82 3.97
C SER A 16 6.59 21.07 4.07
N THR A 17 5.93 20.87 2.94
CA THR A 17 4.99 19.76 2.78
C THR A 17 5.83 18.52 3.02
N SER A 18 5.93 18.10 4.28
CA SER A 18 6.35 16.75 4.61
C SER A 18 5.41 15.87 3.82
N ALA A 19 5.91 15.25 2.75
CA ALA A 19 5.16 14.23 2.04
C ALA A 19 4.76 13.21 3.10
N GLN A 20 3.49 13.26 3.51
CA GLN A 20 2.98 12.43 4.59
C GLN A 20 3.02 11.02 4.05
N GLY A 21 4.03 10.24 4.47
CA GLY A 21 4.21 8.89 3.95
C GLY A 21 2.96 8.05 4.18
N LEU A 22 2.65 7.20 3.20
CA LEU A 22 1.52 6.28 3.18
C LEU A 22 1.66 5.23 4.27
N VAL A 23 0.62 5.02 5.08
CA VAL A 23 0.58 4.00 6.13
C VAL A 23 -0.22 2.80 5.64
N CYS A 24 0.39 1.61 5.69
CA CYS A 24 -0.25 0.36 5.26
C CYS A 24 -0.37 -0.62 6.42
N LYS A 25 -1.32 -1.54 6.35
CA LYS A 25 -1.32 -2.69 7.24
C LYS A 25 -0.16 -3.62 6.89
N LEU A 26 0.37 -4.34 7.88
CA LEU A 26 1.46 -5.29 7.71
C LEU A 26 1.07 -6.66 8.28
N CYS A 27 1.17 -7.67 7.43
CA CYS A 27 1.09 -9.07 7.80
C CYS A 27 2.00 -9.89 6.89
N HIS A 28 2.93 -10.61 7.49
CA HIS A 28 3.87 -11.45 6.73
C HIS A 28 3.24 -12.76 6.26
N SER A 29 2.22 -13.27 6.96
CA SER A 29 1.57 -14.55 6.63
C SER A 29 0.19 -14.67 7.28
N GLY A 30 -0.81 -15.07 6.50
CA GLY A 30 -2.18 -15.29 6.93
C GLY A 30 -2.99 -16.12 5.94
N ASN A 31 -4.28 -16.29 6.22
CA ASN A 31 -5.21 -17.12 5.42
C ASN A 31 -6.47 -16.37 4.98
N GLY A 32 -6.40 -15.04 4.86
CA GLY A 32 -7.54 -14.19 4.50
C GLY A 32 -8.56 -13.94 5.61
N LYS A 33 -8.61 -14.78 6.65
CA LYS A 33 -9.45 -14.56 7.82
C LYS A 33 -8.67 -13.89 8.96
N ALA A 34 -7.41 -14.26 9.11
CA ALA A 34 -6.52 -13.68 10.11
C ALA A 34 -5.07 -13.64 9.60
N CYS A 35 -4.33 -12.67 10.11
CA CYS A 35 -2.88 -12.75 10.13
C CYS A 35 -2.48 -13.76 11.22
N TYR A 36 -1.50 -14.61 10.94
CA TYR A 36 -1.03 -15.58 11.93
C TYR A 36 -0.18 -14.92 13.02
N SER A 37 0.47 -13.80 12.71
CA SER A 37 1.09 -12.91 13.67
C SER A 37 0.15 -11.76 14.04
N THR A 38 0.52 -10.99 15.06
CA THR A 38 -0.11 -9.69 15.32
C THR A 38 -0.03 -8.84 14.06
N GLU A 39 -1.16 -8.23 13.67
CA GLU A 39 -1.18 -7.25 12.57
C GLU A 39 -0.47 -5.97 13.02
N GLU A 40 0.46 -5.49 12.19
CA GLU A 40 1.22 -4.26 12.44
C GLU A 40 0.92 -3.23 11.35
N THR A 41 1.65 -2.12 11.37
CA THR A 41 1.62 -1.12 10.30
C THR A 41 3.03 -0.79 9.83
N CYS A 42 3.18 -0.56 8.53
CA CYS A 42 4.38 -0.02 7.93
C CYS A 42 4.08 1.35 7.31
N LYS A 43 5.12 2.16 7.09
CA LYS A 43 5.01 3.46 6.43
C LYS A 43 5.98 3.55 5.27
N THR A 44 5.51 3.98 4.10
CA THR A 44 6.34 4.23 2.91
C THR A 44 6.22 5.67 2.45
N ARG A 45 7.34 6.28 2.06
CA ARG A 45 7.38 7.66 1.56
C ARG A 45 7.13 7.75 0.04
N PHE A 46 7.61 6.73 -0.69
CA PHE A 46 7.59 6.63 -2.15
C PHE A 46 7.26 5.17 -2.48
N GLY A 47 5.97 4.84 -2.46
CA GLY A 47 5.51 3.46 -2.54
C GLY A 47 3.99 3.31 -2.48
N LYS A 48 3.55 2.06 -2.38
CA LYS A 48 2.13 1.68 -2.31
C LYS A 48 1.88 0.69 -1.18
N CYS A 49 0.62 0.58 -0.77
CA CYS A 49 0.18 -0.55 0.03
C CYS A 49 -0.04 -1.74 -0.89
N TYR A 50 0.47 -2.89 -0.48
CA TYR A 50 0.48 -4.12 -1.27
C TYR A 50 -0.33 -5.21 -0.57
N THR A 51 -1.03 -6.02 -1.36
CA THR A 51 -1.68 -7.26 -0.95
C THR A 51 -1.32 -8.37 -1.94
N TYR A 52 -0.95 -9.51 -1.40
CA TYR A 52 -0.72 -10.75 -2.12
C TYR A 52 -1.70 -11.81 -1.64
N THR A 53 -2.35 -12.51 -2.55
CA THR A 53 -3.08 -13.74 -2.26
C THR A 53 -2.62 -14.87 -3.16
N SER A 54 -2.51 -16.06 -2.57
CA SER A 54 -2.28 -17.31 -3.28
C SER A 54 -3.46 -18.23 -3.03
N TYR A 55 -4.02 -18.75 -4.10
CA TYR A 55 -5.07 -19.76 -4.09
C TYR A 55 -4.49 -21.11 -4.50
N LEU A 56 -4.99 -22.19 -3.90
CA LEU A 56 -4.70 -23.58 -4.28
C LEU A 56 -6.03 -24.25 -4.61
N ASP A 57 -6.21 -24.74 -5.84
CA ASP A 57 -7.46 -25.36 -6.30
C ASP A 57 -8.69 -24.47 -5.94
N ASP A 58 -8.59 -23.17 -6.24
CA ASP A 58 -9.58 -22.10 -5.97
C ASP A 58 -9.86 -21.74 -4.50
N GLU A 59 -9.21 -22.40 -3.54
CA GLU A 59 -9.29 -22.08 -2.11
C GLU A 59 -8.15 -21.15 -1.68
N LEU A 60 -8.44 -20.15 -0.85
CA LEU A 60 -7.40 -19.22 -0.39
C LEU A 60 -6.40 -19.95 0.51
N TYR A 61 -5.17 -20.08 0.03
CA TYR A 61 -4.11 -20.82 0.69
C TYR A 61 -3.23 -19.93 1.55
N PHE A 62 -2.86 -18.76 1.03
CA PHE A 62 -1.94 -17.85 1.69
C PHE A 62 -2.28 -16.40 1.35
N MET A 63 -2.05 -15.50 2.30
CA MET A 63 -2.14 -14.06 2.09
C MET A 63 -1.03 -13.34 2.85
N SER A 64 -0.45 -12.32 2.24
CA SER A 64 0.45 -11.36 2.89
C SER A 64 0.14 -9.94 2.41
N TYR A 65 0.48 -8.94 3.20
CA TYR A 65 0.24 -7.54 2.85
C TYR A 65 1.18 -6.62 3.61
N GLY A 66 1.56 -5.51 2.99
CA GLY A 66 2.57 -4.60 3.54
C GLY A 66 2.78 -3.35 2.70
N CYS A 67 3.95 -2.76 2.84
CA CYS A 67 4.41 -1.62 2.06
C CYS A 67 5.35 -2.13 0.96
N VAL A 68 5.19 -1.61 -0.25
CA VAL A 68 6.13 -1.83 -1.34
C VAL A 68 6.69 -0.48 -1.77
N SER A 69 8.00 -0.40 -2.06
CA SER A 69 8.60 0.82 -2.62
C SER A 69 8.28 0.94 -4.11
N ASP A 70 8.38 2.15 -4.64
CA ASP A 70 8.12 2.41 -6.06
C ASP A 70 9.07 1.62 -6.99
N GLU A 71 10.21 1.11 -6.53
CA GLU A 71 11.07 0.27 -7.38
C GLU A 71 10.44 -1.09 -7.72
N TYR A 72 9.45 -1.54 -6.96
CA TYR A 72 8.81 -2.85 -7.11
C TYR A 72 7.33 -2.74 -7.50
N TRP A 73 6.86 -1.58 -7.97
CA TRP A 73 5.45 -1.41 -8.38
C TRP A 73 5.10 -2.22 -9.64
N GLU A 74 6.09 -2.65 -10.43
CA GLU A 74 5.88 -3.45 -11.65
C GLU A 74 5.15 -4.79 -11.38
N TYR A 75 5.21 -5.28 -10.14
CA TYR A 75 4.50 -6.49 -9.69
C TYR A 75 3.06 -6.21 -9.20
N CYS A 76 2.63 -4.95 -9.19
CA CYS A 76 1.28 -4.58 -8.77
C CYS A 76 0.22 -4.98 -9.80
N ASN A 77 -0.94 -5.43 -9.31
CA ASN A 77 -2.11 -5.77 -10.12
C ASN A 77 -1.85 -6.91 -11.12
N ALA A 78 -0.98 -7.85 -10.75
CA ALA A 78 -0.65 -9.02 -11.53
C ALA A 78 -1.50 -10.22 -11.10
N VAL A 79 -1.79 -11.10 -12.06
CA VAL A 79 -2.32 -12.44 -11.82
C VAL A 79 -1.37 -13.42 -12.49
N GLN A 80 -0.89 -14.39 -11.73
CA GLN A 80 0.04 -15.41 -12.22
C GLN A 80 -0.51 -16.79 -11.88
N LYS A 81 -0.40 -17.73 -12.82
CA LYS A 81 -0.77 -19.13 -12.61
C LYS A 81 0.48 -20.00 -12.62
N ASP A 82 0.66 -20.81 -11.58
CA ASP A 82 1.73 -21.79 -11.47
C ASP A 82 1.18 -23.14 -11.02
N GLY A 83 0.98 -24.04 -11.99
CA GLY A 83 0.34 -25.33 -11.76
C GLY A 83 -1.07 -25.18 -11.17
N LYS A 84 -1.25 -25.65 -9.93
CA LYS A 84 -2.52 -25.54 -9.18
C LYS A 84 -2.68 -24.23 -8.42
N TYR A 85 -1.63 -23.42 -8.38
CA TYR A 85 -1.63 -22.16 -7.66
C TYR A 85 -2.05 -21.01 -8.58
N THR A 86 -2.88 -20.12 -8.04
CA THR A 86 -3.17 -18.81 -8.65
C THR A 86 -2.73 -17.73 -7.68
N HIS A 87 -1.77 -16.92 -8.11
CA HIS A 87 -1.21 -15.80 -7.37
C HIS A 87 -1.83 -14.50 -7.88
N ILE A 88 -2.21 -13.63 -6.95
CA ILE A 88 -2.81 -12.34 -7.26
C ILE A 88 -2.13 -11.29 -6.40
N ASP A 89 -1.63 -10.25 -7.07
CA ASP A 89 -1.00 -9.09 -6.48
C ASP A 89 -1.90 -7.88 -6.70
N SER A 90 -2.04 -7.01 -5.70
CA SER A 90 -2.73 -5.72 -5.87
C SER A 90 -2.06 -4.65 -5.04
N CYS A 91 -2.10 -3.43 -5.57
CA CYS A 91 -1.56 -2.26 -4.89
C CYS A 91 -2.57 -1.11 -4.87
N CYS A 92 -2.48 -0.29 -3.83
CA CYS A 92 -3.33 0.87 -3.64
C CYS A 92 -2.55 1.99 -2.93
N ASP A 93 -3.04 3.22 -3.01
CA ASP A 93 -2.30 4.46 -2.69
C ASP A 93 -2.95 5.31 -1.59
N THR A 94 -3.89 4.74 -0.84
CA THR A 94 -4.54 5.38 0.31
C THR A 94 -4.24 4.62 1.61
N ASP A 95 -4.20 5.31 2.75
CA ASP A 95 -3.85 4.68 4.03
C ASP A 95 -4.70 3.43 4.32
N LYS A 96 -4.01 2.34 4.69
CA LYS A 96 -4.57 1.06 5.15
C LYS A 96 -5.57 0.40 4.19
N CYS A 97 -5.45 0.68 2.89
CA CYS A 97 -6.31 0.10 1.86
C CYS A 97 -6.08 -1.40 1.59
N ASN A 98 -4.96 -1.95 2.08
CA ASN A 98 -4.58 -3.35 1.90
C ASN A 98 -5.19 -4.28 2.98
N GLY A 99 -4.91 -5.58 2.84
CA GLY A 99 -5.24 -6.60 3.85
C GLY A 99 -6.61 -7.26 3.70
N LYS A 100 -7.20 -7.23 2.50
CA LYS A 100 -8.37 -8.05 2.15
C LYS A 100 -7.98 -9.05 1.07
N ALA A 101 -8.50 -10.27 1.16
CA ALA A 101 -8.26 -11.26 0.13
C ALA A 101 -8.78 -10.78 -1.23
N LEU A 102 -7.92 -10.87 -2.25
CA LEU A 102 -8.25 -10.46 -3.61
C LEU A 102 -9.04 -11.58 -4.29
N PRO A 103 -10.18 -11.28 -4.92
CA PRO A 103 -11.01 -12.31 -5.52
C PRO A 103 -10.29 -13.01 -6.66
N LEU A 104 -10.49 -14.33 -6.79
CA LEU A 104 -10.10 -15.04 -8.00
C LEU A 104 -10.74 -14.38 -9.22
N PRO A 105 -9.99 -14.17 -10.32
CA PRO A 105 -10.58 -13.75 -11.58
C PRO A 105 -11.56 -14.84 -11.99
N ARG A 106 -12.86 -14.53 -11.96
CA ARG A 106 -13.86 -15.45 -12.50
C ARG A 106 -13.58 -15.56 -13.99
N GLY A 107 -13.17 -16.75 -14.44
CA GLY A 107 -13.19 -17.08 -15.86
C GLY A 107 -14.62 -16.85 -16.35
N GLY A 108 -14.81 -15.86 -17.22
CA GLY A 108 -16.07 -15.70 -17.93
C GLY A 108 -16.30 -16.95 -18.77
N ASN A 109 -17.34 -17.72 -18.42
CA ASN A 109 -18.07 -18.52 -19.39
C ASN A 109 -19.18 -17.65 -19.96
#